data_AF-A0A6B2Z1H3-F1
#
_entry.id   AF-A0A6B2Z1H3-F1
#
_cell.length_a   1.000
_cell.length_b   1.000
_cell.length_c   1.000
_cell.angle_alpha   90.00
_cell.angle_beta   90.00
_cell.angle_gamma   90.00
#
_symmetry.space_group_name_H-M   'P 1'
#
loop_
_entity.id
_entity.type
_entity.pdbx_description
1 polymer ?
#
loop_
_entity_poly.entity_id
_entity_poly.type
_entity_poly.pdbx_seq_one_letter_code
_entity_poly.pdbx_strand_id
1 'polypeptide(L)' 'MAAVLRRWAGAGLLHIADADRAAAHFSRLVSATPGPPASAVDADERAAWIADGVTVFVRAYRA' A
#
# COMPACT_ATOMS: atom_id res chain seq x y z
N MET A 1 -8.34 0.58 7.84
CA MET A 1 -7.09 1.10 7.22
C MET A 1 -6.88 2.59 7.52
N ALA A 2 -7.79 3.49 7.12
CA ALA A 2 -7.64 4.95 7.32
C ALA A 2 -7.32 5.36 8.77
N ALA A 3 -7.99 4.75 9.78
CA ALA A 3 -7.71 5.04 11.19
C ALA A 3 -6.25 4.71 11.61
N VAL A 4 -5.65 3.65 11.07
CA VAL A 4 -4.25 3.30 11.33
C VAL A 4 -3.32 4.32 10.68
N LEU A 5 -3.62 4.75 9.46
CA LEU A 5 -2.84 5.75 8.73
C LEU A 5 -2.91 7.13 9.43
N ARG A 6 -4.08 7.53 9.95
CA ARG A 6 -4.21 8.76 10.78
C ARG A 6 -3.34 8.67 12.03
N ARG A 7 -3.32 7.51 12.70
CA ARG A 7 -2.48 7.30 13.89
C ARG A 7 -0.99 7.43 13.54
N TRP A 8 -0.56 6.85 12.43
CA TRP A 8 0.83 6.96 11.97
C TRP A 8 1.21 8.38 11.59
N ALA A 9 0.30 9.13 10.96
CA ALA A 9 0.50 10.53 10.67
C ALA A 9 0.60 11.38 11.94
N GLY A 10 -0.31 11.16 12.90
CA GLY A 10 -0.25 11.83 14.21
C GLY A 10 1.00 11.50 15.03
N ALA A 11 1.61 10.34 14.79
CA ALA A 11 2.89 9.93 15.38
C ALA A 11 4.11 10.41 14.57
N GLY A 12 3.93 11.12 13.46
CA GLY A 12 5.02 11.60 12.60
C GLY A 12 5.76 10.51 11.83
N LEU A 13 5.18 9.31 11.72
CA LEU A 13 5.79 8.19 11.00
C LEU A 13 5.65 8.33 9.48
N LEU A 14 4.58 9.01 9.04
CA LEU A 14 4.25 9.30 7.64
C LEU A 14 3.58 10.68 7.53
N HIS A 15 3.79 11.36 6.40
CA HIS A 15 3.14 12.62 6.05
C HIS A 15 1.87 12.35 5.23
N ILE A 16 0.74 12.15 5.91
CA ILE A 16 -0.55 11.83 5.27
C ILE A 16 -1.56 12.93 5.57
N ALA A 17 -1.89 13.75 4.56
CA ALA A 17 -2.91 14.80 4.67
C ALA A 17 -4.35 14.26 4.60
N ASP A 18 -4.57 13.24 3.75
CA ASP A 18 -5.87 12.58 3.57
C ASP A 18 -5.70 11.07 3.73
N ALA A 19 -6.16 10.56 4.88
CA ALA A 19 -6.01 9.15 5.24
C ALA A 19 -6.94 8.21 4.47
N ASP A 20 -8.08 8.71 3.99
CA ASP A 20 -9.03 7.91 3.21
C ASP A 20 -8.51 7.73 1.79
N ARG A 21 -7.98 8.80 1.18
CA ARG A 21 -7.24 8.71 -0.08
C ARG A 21 -6.00 7.82 0.03
N ALA A 22 -5.21 7.97 1.10
CA ALA A 22 -4.04 7.11 1.32
C ALA A 22 -4.43 5.63 1.48
N ALA A 23 -5.54 5.34 2.16
CA ALA A 23 -6.05 3.97 2.25
C ALA A 23 -6.43 3.39 0.88
N ALA A 24 -7.05 4.19 -0.01
CA ALA A 24 -7.38 3.76 -1.36
C ALA A 24 -6.12 3.46 -2.19
N HIS A 25 -5.09 4.32 -2.11
CA HIS A 25 -3.81 4.08 -2.78
C HIS A 25 -3.13 2.81 -2.26
N PHE A 26 -3.06 2.63 -0.94
CA PHE A 26 -2.47 1.45 -0.33
C PHE A 26 -3.16 0.17 -0.79
N SER A 27 -4.49 0.12 -0.70
CA SER A 27 -5.28 -1.02 -1.14
C SER A 27 -5.00 -1.37 -2.60
N ARG A 28 -4.97 -0.37 -3.49
CA ARG A 28 -4.71 -0.60 -4.91
C ARG A 28 -3.31 -1.16 -5.18
N LEU A 29 -2.29 -0.71 -4.45
CA LEU A 29 -0.92 -1.21 -4.59
C LEU A 29 -0.79 -2.67 -4.16
N VAL A 30 -1.41 -3.06 -3.04
CA VAL A 30 -1.26 -4.42 -2.48
C VAL A 30 -2.28 -5.42 -3.01
N SER A 31 -3.39 -4.97 -3.61
CA SER A 31 -4.45 -5.84 -4.14
C SER A 31 -4.43 -6.01 -5.65
N ALA A 32 -3.69 -5.17 -6.39
CA ALA A 32 -3.50 -5.38 -7.81
C ALA A 32 -2.77 -6.71 -8.02
N THR A 33 -3.26 -7.52 -8.95
CA THR A 33 -2.60 -8.76 -9.36
C THR A 33 -1.93 -8.48 -10.70
N PRO A 34 -0.62 -8.71 -10.85
CA PRO A 34 0.04 -8.57 -12.15
C PRO A 34 -0.51 -9.57 -13.16
N GLY A 35 -0.58 -9.15 -14.43
CA GLY A 35 -1.01 -9.98 -15.55
C GLY A 35 -2.50 -9.91 -15.90
N PRO A 36 -2.93 -10.65 -16.95
CA PRO A 36 -4.32 -10.78 -17.33
C PRO A 36 -5.22 -11.28 -16.18
N PRO A 37 -6.54 -11.01 -16.22
CA PRO A 37 -7.49 -11.58 -15.28
C PRO A 37 -7.35 -13.11 -15.20
N ALA A 38 -7.41 -13.65 -13.98
CA ALA A 38 -7.24 -15.09 -13.67
C ALA A 38 -5.84 -15.69 -13.91
N SER A 39 -4.80 -14.85 -14.09
CA SER A 39 -3.41 -15.36 -14.04
C SER A 39 -3.13 -15.98 -12.68
N ALA A 40 -2.58 -17.20 -12.69
CA ALA A 40 -2.04 -17.80 -11.49
C ALA A 40 -0.79 -17.00 -11.08
N VAL A 41 -0.78 -16.50 -9.85
CA VAL A 41 0.38 -15.87 -9.23
C VAL A 41 0.84 -16.79 -8.13
N ASP A 42 2.11 -17.17 -8.14
CA ASP A 42 2.66 -18.02 -7.10
C ASP A 42 2.72 -17.25 -5.76
N ALA A 43 2.84 -17.99 -4.65
CA ALA A 43 2.77 -17.40 -3.33
C ALA A 43 3.95 -16.44 -3.05
N ASP A 44 5.14 -16.73 -3.58
CA ASP A 44 6.34 -15.94 -3.39
C ASP A 44 6.31 -14.67 -4.26
N GLU A 45 5.86 -14.78 -5.51
CA GLU A 45 5.62 -13.65 -6.40
C GLU A 45 4.56 -12.70 -5.80
N ARG A 46 3.48 -13.25 -5.24
CA ARG A 46 2.47 -12.45 -4.54
C ARG A 46 3.04 -11.75 -3.31
N ALA A 47 3.89 -12.42 -2.54
CA ALA A 47 4.53 -11.83 -1.38
C ALA A 47 5.48 -10.68 -1.79
N ALA A 48 6.29 -10.88 -2.83
CA ALA A 48 7.17 -9.86 -3.39
C ALA A 48 6.38 -8.65 -3.87
N TRP A 49 5.29 -8.88 -4.62
CA TRP A 49 4.41 -7.81 -5.08
C TRP A 49 3.85 -6.96 -3.94
N ILE A 50 3.35 -7.60 -2.88
CA ILE A 50 2.83 -6.89 -1.71
C ILE A 50 3.94 -6.06 -1.06
N ALA A 51 5.15 -6.62 -0.93
CA ALA A 51 6.29 -5.91 -0.34
C ALA A 51 6.70 -4.68 -1.16
N ASP A 52 6.69 -4.79 -2.50
CA ASP A 52 6.96 -3.67 -3.40
C ASP A 52 5.88 -2.58 -3.29
N GLY A 53 4.60 -2.98 -3.26
CA GLY A 53 3.48 -2.07 -3.06
C GLY A 53 3.57 -1.30 -1.74
N VAL A 54 3.93 -1.97 -0.64
CA VAL A 54 4.18 -1.33 0.66
C VAL A 54 5.37 -0.38 0.57
N THR A 55 6.46 -0.77 -0.10
CA THR A 55 7.66 0.06 -0.27
C THR A 55 7.36 1.35 -1.02
N VAL A 56 6.63 1.26 -2.13
CA VAL A 56 6.20 2.43 -2.91
C VAL A 56 5.32 3.35 -2.07
N PHE A 57 4.35 2.79 -1.35
CA PHE A 57 3.47 3.57 -0.47
C PHE A 57 4.26 4.33 0.59
N VAL A 58 5.15 3.64 1.32
CA VAL A 58 5.96 4.25 2.38
C VAL A 58 6.86 5.36 1.81
N ARG A 59 7.48 5.16 0.65
CA ARG A 59 8.30 6.20 0.00
C ARG A 59 7.47 7.42 -0.37
N ALA A 60 6.29 7.23 -0.94
CA ALA A 60 5.42 8.33 -1.37
C ALA A 60 4.93 9.20 -0.20
N TYR A 61 4.71 8.60 0.97
CA TYR A 61 4.19 9.28 2.16
C TYR A 61 5.25 9.58 3.23
N ARG A 62 6.54 9.33 2.97
CA ARG A 62 7.66 9.81 3.80
C ARG A 62 8.34 11.06 3.26
N ALA A 63 8.05 11.42 2.01
CA ALA A 63 8.61 12.59 1.34
C ALA A 63 7.95 13.91 1.80
#